data_AF-A0A373RZ32-F1
#
_entry.id   AF-A0A373RZ32-F1
#
_cell.length_a   1.000
_cell.length_b   1.000
_cell.length_c   1.000
_cell.angle_alpha   90.00
_cell.angle_beta   90.00
_cell.angle_gamma   90.00
#
_symmetry.space_group_name_H-M   'P 1'
#
loop_
_entity.id
_entity.type
_entity.pdbx_description
1 polymer ?
#
loop_
_entity_poly.entity_id
_entity_poly.type
_entity_poly.pdbx_seq_one_letter_code
_entity_poly.pdbx_strand_id
1 'polypeptide(L)'
;MRTLKTKNRMLSLFQDDRIIAVIDTETTGINSNKDRIVQFSGKKYRIRDQKMEQIAEMDIYIKAPFPMPEAAMRVNGITDEFLADKPSEEDVVAEICGFMEGSILVGYNVDFDIRMISALCDRTHTPLQCSGKMDVLEVARDLVEKKEVQNHKLETISKYFGIDEGITFHSSIDDVEATARLLLLFYTMYCEQDMHGEGKTKLFIEYTYFWKGYRKEQAGVYVQTNLGKVYFSTYKKEWCSFQLDLTQIDLDALETDILVRLGITYDELSKMTEKKYHLLEKNA
;
A
#
# COMPACT_ATOMS: atom_id res chain seq x y z
N MET A 1 -13.48 -7.63 10.44
CA MET A 1 -14.02 -6.65 9.48
C MET A 1 -12.89 -5.69 9.17
N ARG A 2 -12.17 -5.96 8.06
CA ARG A 2 -11.04 -5.14 7.59
C ARG A 2 -11.55 -3.71 7.36
N THR A 3 -10.92 -2.71 7.95
CA THR A 3 -11.53 -1.37 7.96
C THR A 3 -11.23 -0.68 6.63
N LEU A 4 -12.24 -0.58 5.76
CA LEU A 4 -12.25 0.20 4.50
C LEU A 4 -11.58 1.59 4.65
N LYS A 5 -11.65 2.16 5.87
CA LYS A 5 -10.97 3.39 6.27
C LYS A 5 -9.43 3.35 6.13
N THR A 6 -8.77 2.28 6.56
CA THR A 6 -7.29 2.14 6.51
C THR A 6 -6.82 2.03 5.07
N LYS A 7 -7.50 1.18 4.29
CA LYS A 7 -7.31 1.04 2.84
C LYS A 7 -7.43 2.39 2.11
N ASN A 8 -8.57 3.08 2.27
CA ASN A 8 -8.81 4.35 1.58
C ASN A 8 -7.79 5.43 1.97
N ARG A 9 -7.39 5.50 3.25
CA ARG A 9 -6.35 6.43 3.70
C ARG A 9 -5.01 6.11 3.05
N MET A 10 -4.63 4.83 2.98
CA MET A 10 -3.40 4.41 2.31
C MET A 10 -3.39 4.75 0.83
N LEU A 11 -4.45 4.39 0.10
CA LEU A 11 -4.57 4.69 -1.32
C LEU A 11 -4.52 6.19 -1.60
N SER A 12 -5.10 7.00 -0.71
CA SER A 12 -5.03 8.46 -0.84
C SER A 12 -3.61 9.03 -0.71
N LEU A 13 -2.66 8.31 -0.10
CA LEU A 13 -1.26 8.76 -0.04
C LEU A 13 -0.61 8.79 -1.40
N PHE A 14 -1.00 7.89 -2.30
CA PHE A 14 -0.39 7.69 -3.62
C PHE A 14 -1.05 8.56 -4.71
N GLN A 15 -1.62 9.71 -4.34
CA GLN A 15 -2.01 10.74 -5.30
C GLN A 15 -0.79 11.55 -5.75
N ASP A 16 -0.78 11.96 -7.02
CA ASP A 16 0.35 12.70 -7.58
C ASP A 16 0.66 13.99 -6.82
N ASP A 17 1.96 14.31 -6.77
CA ASP A 17 2.57 15.45 -6.09
C ASP A 17 2.39 15.48 -4.55
N ARG A 18 1.83 14.43 -3.96
CA ARG A 18 1.86 14.28 -2.50
C ARG A 18 3.29 14.09 -2.01
N ILE A 19 3.54 14.69 -0.85
CA ILE A 19 4.81 14.58 -0.13
C ILE A 19 4.57 13.76 1.13
N ILE A 20 5.31 12.67 1.26
CA ILE A 20 5.32 11.82 2.46
C ILE A 20 6.73 11.80 3.06
N ALA A 21 6.82 11.72 4.38
CA ALA A 21 8.07 11.51 5.09
C ALA A 21 7.94 10.24 5.92
N VAL A 22 8.68 9.19 5.55
CA VAL A 22 8.80 7.98 6.36
C VAL A 22 9.83 8.26 7.43
N ILE A 23 9.48 8.11 8.70
CA ILE A 23 10.31 8.48 9.86
C ILE A 23 10.38 7.36 10.88
N ASP A 24 11.46 7.36 11.64
CA ASP A 24 11.67 6.52 12.82
C ASP A 24 12.59 7.24 13.82
N THR A 25 12.41 6.96 15.11
CA THR A 25 13.21 7.56 16.19
C THR A 25 13.74 6.53 17.16
N GLU A 26 15.04 6.64 17.46
CA GLU A 26 15.62 5.98 18.63
C GLU A 26 15.66 6.91 19.82
N THR A 27 15.36 6.38 21.00
CA THR A 27 15.13 7.19 22.19
C THR A 27 15.82 6.62 23.43
N THR A 28 15.97 7.47 24.45
CA THR A 28 16.46 7.04 25.78
C THR A 28 15.44 6.20 26.55
N GLY A 29 14.20 6.10 26.05
CA GLY A 29 13.07 5.45 26.72
C GLY A 29 11.73 5.83 26.09
N ILE A 30 10.62 5.41 26.72
CA ILE A 30 9.29 5.50 26.10
C ILE A 30 8.41 6.67 26.57
N ASN A 31 8.86 7.45 27.56
CA ASN A 31 8.11 8.53 28.17
C ASN A 31 8.55 9.89 27.62
N SER A 32 7.79 10.44 26.67
CA SER A 32 8.11 11.69 25.99
C SER A 32 8.29 12.91 26.90
N ASN A 33 7.77 12.89 28.13
CA ASN A 33 7.98 13.97 29.10
C ASN A 33 9.38 13.95 29.73
N LYS A 34 10.07 12.80 29.70
CA LYS A 34 11.35 12.59 30.40
C LYS A 34 12.45 12.17 29.45
N ASP A 35 12.13 11.31 28.50
CA ASP A 35 13.06 10.71 27.55
C ASP A 35 13.38 11.65 26.39
N ARG A 36 14.47 11.36 25.68
CA ARG A 36 14.98 12.15 24.55
C ARG A 36 15.12 11.28 23.32
N ILE A 37 14.93 11.91 22.16
CA ILE A 37 15.33 11.35 20.88
C ILE A 37 16.86 11.41 20.83
N VAL A 38 17.49 10.30 20.44
CA VAL A 38 18.94 10.17 20.28
C VAL A 38 19.35 9.81 18.87
N GLN A 39 18.40 9.35 18.05
CA GLN A 39 18.52 9.32 16.60
C GLN A 39 17.17 9.69 15.98
N PHE A 40 17.19 10.54 14.97
CA PHE A 40 16.06 10.78 14.07
C PHE A 40 16.49 10.36 12.68
N SER A 41 15.72 9.47 12.07
CA SER A 41 15.91 9.09 10.67
C SER A 41 14.64 9.37 9.88
N GLY A 42 14.80 9.76 8.62
CA GLY A 42 13.68 9.94 7.73
C GLY A 42 14.06 9.94 6.26
N LYS A 43 13.15 9.43 5.43
CA LYS A 43 13.21 9.51 3.97
C LYS A 43 11.95 10.20 3.46
N LYS A 44 12.15 11.28 2.69
CA LYS A 44 11.07 12.09 2.12
C LYS A 44 10.88 11.67 0.67
N TYR A 45 9.63 11.40 0.31
CA TYR A 45 9.26 10.97 -1.03
C TYR A 45 8.22 11.91 -1.63
N ARG A 46 8.34 12.15 -2.93
CA ARG A 46 7.26 12.68 -3.75
C ARG A 46 6.59 11.52 -4.46
N ILE A 47 5.26 11.53 -4.48
CA ILE A 47 4.50 10.56 -5.26
C ILE A 47 4.34 11.05 -6.69
N ARG A 48 4.69 10.20 -7.66
CA ARG A 48 4.41 10.41 -9.09
C ARG A 48 4.10 9.08 -9.74
N ASP A 49 3.06 9.02 -10.56
CA ASP A 49 2.67 7.81 -11.29
C ASP A 49 2.53 6.60 -10.35
N GLN A 50 1.98 6.83 -9.16
CA GLN A 50 1.80 5.82 -8.10
C GLN A 50 3.12 5.21 -7.57
N LYS A 51 4.26 5.88 -7.80
CA LYS A 51 5.58 5.49 -7.30
C LYS A 51 6.10 6.51 -6.29
N MET A 52 6.98 6.04 -5.42
CA MET A 52 7.69 6.87 -4.44
C MET A 52 9.05 7.31 -5.04
N GLU A 53 9.17 8.58 -5.41
CA GLU A 53 10.44 9.21 -5.81
C GLU A 53 11.09 9.80 -4.55
N GLN A 54 12.22 9.26 -4.11
CA GLN A 54 12.96 9.81 -2.96
C GLN A 54 13.52 11.19 -3.32
N ILE A 55 13.19 12.20 -2.52
CA ILE A 55 13.62 13.59 -2.74
C ILE A 55 14.53 14.14 -1.64
N ALA A 56 14.54 13.51 -0.46
CA ALA A 56 15.46 13.83 0.62
C ALA A 56 15.62 12.65 1.59
N GLU A 57 16.71 12.66 2.33
CA GLU A 57 17.01 11.73 3.42
C GLU A 57 17.67 12.51 4.56
N MET A 58 17.40 12.09 5.78
CA MET A 58 17.95 12.68 6.99
C MET A 58 18.25 11.55 7.97
N ASP A 59 19.44 11.57 8.54
CA ASP A 59 19.84 10.65 9.61
C ASP A 59 20.74 11.42 10.58
N ILE A 60 20.19 11.76 11.75
CA ILE A 60 20.82 12.66 12.71
C ILE A 60 20.84 11.99 14.07
N TYR A 61 22.04 11.94 14.67
CA TYR A 61 22.22 11.55 16.07
C TYR A 61 22.21 12.79 16.97
N ILE A 62 21.60 12.65 18.14
CA ILE A 62 21.34 13.75 19.07
C ILE A 62 21.87 13.39 20.45
N LYS A 63 22.64 14.28 21.05
CA LYS A 63 23.17 14.10 22.39
C LYS A 63 22.10 14.42 23.43
N ALA A 64 21.76 13.43 24.25
CA ALA A 64 20.89 13.62 25.39
C ALA A 64 21.60 14.45 26.49
N PRO A 65 20.86 15.25 27.30
CA PRO A 65 21.44 16.03 28.40
C PRO A 65 21.74 15.20 29.66
N PHE A 66 21.59 13.87 29.57
CA PHE A 66 21.82 12.91 30.64
C PHE A 66 22.36 11.59 30.07
N PRO A 67 23.00 10.74 30.91
CA PRO A 67 23.57 9.48 30.47
C PRO A 67 22.53 8.55 29.83
N MET A 68 22.94 7.84 28.79
CA MET A 68 22.13 6.84 28.11
C MET A 68 21.71 5.72 29.06
N PRO A 69 20.41 5.43 29.19
CA PRO A 69 19.95 4.30 29.98
C PRO A 69 20.41 2.97 29.36
N GLU A 70 20.99 2.10 30.18
CA GLU A 70 21.40 0.73 29.83
C GLU A 70 20.35 -0.07 29.05
N ALA A 71 19.07 0.13 29.38
CA ALA A 71 17.98 -0.54 28.68
C ALA A 71 17.81 -0.05 27.24
N ALA A 72 18.00 1.23 26.97
CA ALA A 72 17.94 1.81 25.63
C ALA A 72 19.15 1.39 24.79
N MET A 73 20.36 1.48 25.38
CA MET A 73 21.61 1.05 24.71
C MET A 73 21.56 -0.41 24.26
N ARG A 74 20.92 -1.30 25.04
CA ARG A 74 20.74 -2.72 24.65
C ARG A 74 19.83 -2.92 23.46
N VAL A 75 18.94 -1.96 23.17
CA VAL A 75 18.00 -2.05 22.06
C VAL A 75 18.63 -1.48 20.79
N ASN A 76 19.14 -0.25 20.86
CA ASN A 76 19.61 0.48 19.67
C ASN A 76 21.13 0.57 19.51
N GLY A 77 21.90 0.13 20.51
CA GLY A 77 23.36 0.14 20.45
C GLY A 77 24.02 1.52 20.55
N ILE A 78 23.25 2.59 20.79
CA ILE A 78 23.76 3.96 20.83
C ILE A 78 24.33 4.24 22.23
N THR A 79 25.64 4.52 22.33
CA THR A 79 26.32 4.77 23.60
C THR A 79 26.55 6.25 23.88
N ASP A 80 26.77 6.60 25.15
CA ASP A 80 27.15 7.96 25.56
C ASP A 80 28.45 8.43 24.87
N GLU A 81 29.42 7.53 24.70
CA GLU A 81 30.68 7.84 24.02
C GLU A 81 30.45 8.18 22.55
N PHE A 82 29.55 7.46 21.88
CA PHE A 82 29.19 7.74 20.49
C PHE A 82 28.44 9.07 20.33
N LEU A 83 27.61 9.43 21.31
CA LEU A 83 26.85 10.68 21.32
C LEU A 83 27.66 11.90 21.81
N ALA A 84 28.88 11.70 22.32
CA ALA A 84 29.62 12.73 23.04
C ALA A 84 29.88 14.02 22.22
N ASP A 85 30.06 13.88 20.90
CA ASP A 85 30.33 14.95 19.93
C ASP A 85 29.11 15.32 19.08
N LYS A 86 27.94 14.71 19.33
CA LYS A 86 26.70 14.96 18.60
C LYS A 86 26.01 16.25 19.08
N PRO A 87 25.25 16.93 18.21
CA PRO A 87 24.55 18.17 18.55
C PRO A 87 23.48 17.95 19.63
N SER A 88 23.06 19.02 20.30
CA SER A 88 21.94 18.95 21.24
C SER A 88 20.60 18.95 20.50
N GLU A 89 19.51 18.73 21.25
CA GLU A 89 18.17 18.73 20.65
C GLU A 89 17.75 20.13 20.15
N GLU A 90 18.24 21.19 20.79
CA GLU A 90 18.04 22.58 20.39
C GLU A 90 18.74 22.93 19.07
N ASP A 91 19.89 22.30 18.80
CA ASP A 91 20.67 22.57 17.58
C ASP A 91 20.00 22.00 16.32
N VAL A 92 19.27 20.89 16.44
CA VAL A 92 18.76 20.12 15.29
C VAL A 92 17.25 20.22 15.08
N VAL A 93 16.49 20.69 16.07
CA VAL A 93 15.01 20.66 16.00
C VAL A 93 14.45 21.42 14.81
N ALA A 94 15.03 22.56 14.44
CA ALA A 94 14.58 23.37 13.31
C ALA A 94 14.77 22.62 11.98
N GLU A 95 15.89 21.91 11.83
CA GLU A 95 16.20 21.10 10.66
C GLU A 95 15.26 19.89 10.56
N ILE A 96 15.03 19.18 11.67
CA ILE A 96 14.09 18.06 11.75
C ILE A 96 12.66 18.50 11.40
N CYS A 97 12.19 19.62 11.96
CA CYS A 97 10.86 20.15 11.66
C CYS A 97 10.73 20.60 10.20
N GLY A 98 11.75 21.25 9.64
CA GLY A 98 11.78 21.65 8.23
C GLY A 98 11.77 20.44 7.27
N PHE A 99 12.47 19.36 7.64
CA PHE A 99 12.41 18.11 6.89
C PHE A 99 10.98 17.55 6.83
N MET A 100 10.26 17.56 7.94
CA MET A 100 8.88 17.07 8.04
C MET A 100 7.83 18.03 7.50
N GLU A 101 8.17 19.29 7.26
CA GLU A 101 7.23 20.34 6.90
C GLU A 101 6.38 19.97 5.68
N GLY A 102 5.05 20.15 5.83
CA GLY A 102 4.03 19.92 4.80
C GLY A 102 3.81 18.46 4.41
N SER A 103 4.61 17.54 4.95
CA SER A 103 4.53 16.12 4.61
C SER A 103 3.48 15.37 5.42
N ILE A 104 2.99 14.26 4.88
CA ILE A 104 2.27 13.25 5.65
C ILE A 104 3.32 12.37 6.31
N LEU A 105 3.30 12.29 7.64
CA LEU A 105 4.25 11.47 8.39
C LEU A 105 3.86 10.00 8.33
N VAL A 106 4.78 9.15 7.92
CA VAL A 106 4.57 7.72 7.79
C VAL A 106 5.57 7.01 8.70
N GLY A 107 5.13 5.98 9.42
CA GLY A 107 6.02 5.19 10.26
C GLY A 107 5.38 3.87 10.65
N TYR A 108 6.13 3.01 11.33
CA TYR A 108 5.62 1.74 11.83
C TYR A 108 5.40 1.88 13.34
N ASN A 109 4.14 2.02 13.78
CA ASN A 109 3.77 2.54 15.12
C ASN A 109 4.11 4.03 15.31
N VAL A 110 3.90 4.83 14.25
CA VAL A 110 4.30 6.26 14.13
C VAL A 110 3.80 7.18 15.24
N ASP A 111 2.76 6.79 15.97
CA ASP A 111 2.24 7.56 17.11
C ASP A 111 3.23 7.67 18.25
N PHE A 112 4.19 6.73 18.33
CA PHE A 112 5.32 6.83 19.24
C PHE A 112 6.25 7.95 18.82
N ASP A 113 6.74 7.92 17.57
CA ASP A 113 7.67 8.90 17.02
C ASP A 113 7.10 10.31 17.07
N ILE A 114 5.86 10.48 16.61
CA ILE A 114 5.17 11.77 16.62
C ILE A 114 5.07 12.32 18.04
N ARG A 115 4.81 11.48 19.04
CA ARG A 115 4.74 11.91 20.45
C ARG A 115 6.12 12.35 20.96
N MET A 116 7.19 11.64 20.60
CA MET A 116 8.55 12.03 20.97
C MET A 116 8.97 13.34 20.31
N ILE A 117 8.66 13.50 19.01
CA ILE A 117 8.92 14.71 18.22
C ILE A 117 8.10 15.89 18.74
N SER A 118 6.83 15.67 19.08
CA SER A 118 5.98 16.73 19.64
C SER A 118 6.54 17.23 20.96
N ALA A 119 7.02 16.34 21.83
CA ALA A 119 7.66 16.74 23.07
C ALA A 119 8.99 17.48 22.85
N LEU A 120 9.77 17.10 21.83
CA LEU A 120 10.95 17.86 21.40
C LEU A 120 10.56 19.28 20.95
N CYS A 121 9.52 19.40 20.13
CA CYS A 121 8.97 20.67 19.65
C CYS A 121 8.50 21.55 20.82
N ASP A 122 7.78 20.98 21.79
CA ASP A 122 7.30 21.70 22.97
C ASP A 122 8.44 22.22 23.85
N ARG A 123 9.48 21.40 24.07
CA ARG A 123 10.68 21.79 24.87
C ARG A 123 11.46 22.93 24.23
N THR A 124 11.53 22.94 22.91
CA THR A 124 12.34 23.91 22.14
C THR A 124 11.52 25.08 21.60
N HIS A 125 10.21 25.08 21.84
CA HIS A 125 9.26 26.05 21.29
C HIS A 125 9.29 26.15 19.75
N THR A 126 9.56 25.02 19.08
CA THR A 126 9.58 24.91 17.62
C THR A 126 8.26 24.33 17.12
N PRO A 127 7.54 24.98 16.20
CA PRO A 127 6.27 24.46 15.72
C PRO A 127 6.46 23.26 14.78
N LEU A 128 5.68 22.19 14.99
CA LEU A 128 5.59 21.06 14.07
C LEU A 128 4.43 21.28 13.09
N GLN A 129 4.72 21.32 11.79
CA GLN A 129 3.73 21.52 10.73
C GLN A 129 3.71 20.33 9.75
N CYS A 130 2.89 19.33 10.06
CA CYS A 130 2.65 18.17 9.19
C CYS A 130 1.21 18.17 8.65
N SER A 131 1.00 17.58 7.46
CA SER A 131 -0.30 17.55 6.79
C SER A 131 -1.16 16.33 7.16
N GLY A 132 -0.59 15.37 7.90
CA GLY A 132 -1.28 14.19 8.42
C GLY A 132 -0.30 13.13 8.88
N LYS A 133 -0.83 11.95 9.18
CA LYS A 133 -0.02 10.76 9.50
C LYS A 133 -0.55 9.50 8.80
N MET A 134 0.25 8.45 8.73
CA MET A 134 -0.12 7.08 8.35
C MET A 134 0.69 6.09 9.19
N ASP A 135 0.02 5.12 9.81
CA ASP A 135 0.69 4.06 10.55
C ASP A 135 0.68 2.76 9.72
N VAL A 136 1.86 2.31 9.30
CA VAL A 136 2.04 1.09 8.50
C VAL A 136 1.71 -0.17 9.31
N LEU A 137 1.80 -0.12 10.65
CA LEU A 137 1.37 -1.22 11.52
C LEU A 137 -0.13 -1.46 11.45
N GLU A 138 -0.95 -0.39 11.29
CA GLU A 138 -2.40 -0.53 11.10
C GLU A 138 -2.70 -1.33 9.83
N VAL A 139 -1.94 -1.09 8.77
CA VAL A 139 -2.07 -1.78 7.48
C VAL A 139 -1.59 -3.23 7.57
N ALA A 140 -0.45 -3.46 8.21
CA ALA A 140 0.07 -4.81 8.42
C ALA A 140 -0.94 -5.70 9.16
N ARG A 141 -1.63 -5.14 10.17
CA ARG A 141 -2.68 -5.85 10.93
C ARG A 141 -3.95 -6.10 10.13
N ASP A 142 -4.19 -5.31 9.08
CA ASP A 142 -5.34 -5.48 8.19
C ASP A 142 -5.07 -6.56 7.13
N LEU A 143 -3.86 -6.57 6.57
CA LEU A 143 -3.44 -7.47 5.49
C LEU A 143 -2.96 -8.84 5.98
N VAL A 144 -2.31 -8.92 7.15
CA VAL A 144 -1.73 -10.17 7.69
C VAL A 144 -2.49 -10.61 8.94
N GLU A 145 -3.09 -11.80 8.91
CA GLU A 145 -3.82 -12.34 10.04
C GLU A 145 -2.88 -12.80 11.16
N LYS A 146 -3.32 -12.68 12.42
CA LYS A 146 -2.55 -13.11 13.60
C LYS A 146 -2.16 -14.60 13.60
N LYS A 147 -2.81 -15.44 12.80
CA LYS A 147 -2.47 -16.86 12.67
C LYS A 147 -1.30 -17.12 11.73
N GLU A 148 -0.95 -16.14 10.90
CA GLU A 148 0.11 -16.25 9.88
C GLU A 148 1.47 -15.86 10.44
N VAL A 149 1.50 -15.02 11.47
CA VAL A 149 2.73 -14.49 12.08
C VAL A 149 2.65 -14.52 13.61
N GLN A 150 3.81 -14.71 14.25
CA GLN A 150 3.92 -14.71 15.71
C GLN A 150 3.53 -13.36 16.35
N ASN A 151 3.76 -12.26 15.65
CA ASN A 151 3.43 -10.89 16.04
C ASN A 151 3.54 -9.97 14.82
N HIS A 152 3.09 -8.73 14.94
CA HIS A 152 3.18 -7.70 13.90
C HIS A 152 4.31 -6.71 14.18
N LYS A 153 5.47 -7.15 14.68
CA LYS A 153 6.65 -6.26 14.73
C LYS A 153 7.17 -6.02 13.31
N LEU A 154 7.80 -4.87 13.07
CA LEU A 154 8.39 -4.50 11.77
C LEU A 154 9.28 -5.62 11.22
N GLU A 155 10.19 -6.14 12.06
CA GLU A 155 11.04 -7.28 11.74
C GLU A 155 10.26 -8.51 11.27
N THR A 156 9.22 -8.89 12.03
CA THR A 156 8.45 -10.11 11.72
C THR A 156 7.70 -9.98 10.40
N ILE A 157 7.11 -8.81 10.14
CA ILE A 157 6.36 -8.55 8.91
C ILE A 157 7.29 -8.40 7.71
N SER A 158 8.43 -7.72 7.87
CA SER A 158 9.44 -7.59 6.80
C SER A 158 9.98 -8.94 6.37
N LYS A 159 10.31 -9.81 7.33
CA LYS A 159 10.74 -11.20 7.10
C LYS A 159 9.66 -12.05 6.45
N TYR A 160 8.40 -11.89 6.87
CA TYR A 160 7.28 -12.63 6.31
C TYR A 160 7.10 -12.36 4.81
N PHE A 161 7.34 -11.12 4.36
CA PHE A 161 7.27 -10.74 2.94
C PHE A 161 8.62 -10.83 2.20
N GLY A 162 9.71 -11.20 2.88
CA GLY A 162 11.04 -11.35 2.28
C GLY A 162 11.65 -10.04 1.77
N ILE A 163 11.37 -8.93 2.44
CA ILE A 163 11.87 -7.58 2.08
C ILE A 163 12.95 -7.05 3.04
N ASP A 164 13.41 -7.90 3.96
CA ASP A 164 14.41 -7.59 4.99
C ASP A 164 15.86 -7.66 4.50
N GLU A 165 16.09 -7.87 3.19
CA GLU A 165 17.43 -7.89 2.62
C GLU A 165 18.17 -6.56 2.86
N GLY A 166 19.31 -6.66 3.55
CA GLY A 166 20.17 -5.52 3.90
C GLY A 166 19.67 -4.67 5.08
N ILE A 167 18.66 -5.12 5.83
CA ILE A 167 18.06 -4.38 6.95
C ILE A 167 18.63 -4.85 8.29
N THR A 168 19.14 -3.91 9.10
CA THR A 168 19.47 -4.13 10.51
C THR A 168 18.40 -3.50 11.39
N PHE A 169 17.48 -4.30 11.94
CA PHE A 169 16.43 -3.79 12.82
C PHE A 169 16.99 -3.13 14.09
N HIS A 170 16.35 -2.06 14.56
CA HIS A 170 16.85 -1.14 15.60
C HIS A 170 18.00 -0.23 15.17
N SER A 171 18.23 -0.13 13.85
CA SER A 171 18.87 1.02 13.21
C SER A 171 17.76 1.85 12.60
N SER A 172 17.50 3.07 13.09
CA SER A 172 16.31 3.82 12.67
C SER A 172 16.28 4.12 11.17
N ILE A 173 17.44 4.27 10.51
CA ILE A 173 17.49 4.48 9.05
C ILE A 173 17.10 3.23 8.26
N ASP A 174 17.47 2.05 8.75
CA ASP A 174 17.09 0.76 8.14
C ASP A 174 15.62 0.46 8.44
N ASP A 175 15.12 0.83 9.62
CA ASP A 175 13.70 0.69 9.97
C ASP A 175 12.81 1.65 9.13
N VAL A 176 13.30 2.86 8.80
CA VAL A 176 12.68 3.75 7.80
C VAL A 176 12.61 3.08 6.43
N GLU A 177 13.71 2.47 5.98
CA GLU A 177 13.76 1.76 4.69
C GLU A 177 12.79 0.57 4.66
N ALA A 178 12.80 -0.28 5.70
CA ALA A 178 11.88 -1.40 5.82
C ALA A 178 10.41 -0.93 5.83
N THR A 179 10.12 0.16 6.55
CA THR A 179 8.79 0.77 6.59
C THR A 179 8.35 1.29 5.21
N ALA A 180 9.25 1.94 4.47
CA ALA A 180 8.98 2.41 3.11
C ALA A 180 8.71 1.26 2.13
N ARG A 181 9.48 0.17 2.21
CA ARG A 181 9.26 -1.05 1.42
C ARG A 181 7.91 -1.69 1.72
N LEU A 182 7.55 -1.83 3.01
CA LEU A 182 6.22 -2.32 3.40
C LEU A 182 5.10 -1.41 2.91
N LEU A 183 5.27 -0.09 3.01
CA LEU A 183 4.28 0.86 2.52
C LEU A 183 3.99 0.64 1.02
N LEU A 184 5.03 0.54 0.18
CA LEU A 184 4.85 0.32 -1.25
C LEU A 184 4.25 -1.06 -1.56
N LEU A 185 4.70 -2.11 -0.86
CA LEU A 185 4.15 -3.46 -1.00
C LEU A 185 2.66 -3.49 -0.64
N PHE A 186 2.29 -2.95 0.52
CA PHE A 186 0.91 -2.94 0.97
C PHE A 186 0.00 -2.07 0.09
N TYR A 187 0.53 -1.00 -0.47
CA TYR A 187 -0.19 -0.20 -1.46
C TYR A 187 -0.51 -1.07 -2.69
N THR A 188 0.49 -1.78 -3.21
CA THR A 188 0.32 -2.71 -4.34
C THR A 188 -0.70 -3.79 -4.01
N MET A 189 -0.62 -4.41 -2.82
CA MET A 189 -1.59 -5.40 -2.36
C MET A 189 -2.99 -4.83 -2.25
N TYR A 190 -3.17 -3.59 -1.78
CA TYR A 190 -4.48 -2.95 -1.74
C TYR A 190 -5.01 -2.61 -3.12
N CYS A 191 -4.16 -2.19 -4.07
CA CYS A 191 -4.54 -1.98 -5.46
C CYS A 191 -4.98 -3.29 -6.12
N GLU A 192 -4.25 -4.38 -5.89
CA GLU A 192 -4.65 -5.73 -6.33
C GLU A 192 -5.97 -6.15 -5.66
N GLN A 193 -6.13 -5.88 -4.36
CA GLN A 193 -7.40 -6.11 -3.67
C GLN A 193 -8.53 -5.20 -4.14
N ASP A 194 -8.29 -3.99 -4.65
CA ASP A 194 -9.32 -3.16 -5.32
C ASP A 194 -9.67 -3.71 -6.70
N MET A 195 -8.68 -4.21 -7.43
CA MET A 195 -8.92 -5.03 -8.64
C MET A 195 -9.70 -6.32 -8.33
N HIS A 196 -9.74 -6.72 -7.05
CA HIS A 196 -10.41 -7.92 -6.57
C HIS A 196 -11.50 -7.68 -5.50
N GLY A 197 -11.91 -6.43 -5.20
CA GLY A 197 -12.66 -6.16 -3.95
C GLY A 197 -12.81 -4.69 -3.52
N GLU A 198 -13.43 -3.87 -4.36
CA GLU A 198 -14.74 -3.20 -4.15
C GLU A 198 -15.29 -2.77 -5.53
N GLY A 199 -15.18 -3.69 -6.47
CA GLY A 199 -15.68 -3.65 -7.82
C GLY A 199 -15.93 -5.10 -8.17
N LYS A 200 -16.93 -5.36 -8.99
CA LYS A 200 -17.30 -6.73 -9.33
C LYS A 200 -16.07 -7.51 -9.87
N THR A 201 -16.00 -8.82 -9.67
CA THR A 201 -14.87 -9.70 -10.03
C THR A 201 -14.59 -9.67 -11.53
N LYS A 202 -13.37 -9.33 -11.95
CA LYS A 202 -12.96 -9.43 -13.37
C LYS A 202 -12.75 -10.89 -13.78
N LEU A 203 -13.21 -11.26 -14.97
CA LEU A 203 -12.99 -12.57 -15.58
C LEU A 203 -11.89 -12.50 -16.65
N PHE A 204 -11.01 -13.50 -16.67
CA PHE A 204 -10.01 -13.66 -17.72
C PHE A 204 -10.52 -14.64 -18.77
N ILE A 205 -10.54 -14.22 -20.03
CA ILE A 205 -11.07 -15.01 -21.15
C ILE A 205 -10.02 -16.02 -21.63
N GLU A 206 -10.32 -17.31 -21.48
CA GLU A 206 -9.50 -18.39 -22.03
C GLU A 206 -9.76 -18.53 -23.53
N TYR A 207 -11.02 -18.82 -23.89
CA TYR A 207 -11.48 -18.90 -25.27
C TYR A 207 -12.96 -18.51 -25.36
N THR A 208 -13.39 -18.19 -26.58
CA THR A 208 -14.79 -17.91 -26.89
C THR A 208 -15.28 -18.87 -27.97
N TYR A 209 -16.59 -19.05 -28.07
CA TYR A 209 -17.22 -19.81 -29.16
C TYR A 209 -18.68 -19.40 -29.31
N PHE A 210 -19.27 -19.60 -30.49
CA PHE A 210 -20.72 -19.44 -30.67
C PHE A 210 -21.45 -20.75 -30.37
N TRP A 211 -22.59 -20.67 -29.67
CA TRP A 211 -23.47 -21.83 -29.50
C TRP A 211 -24.93 -21.44 -29.70
N LYS A 212 -25.68 -22.27 -30.44
CA LYS A 212 -27.11 -22.06 -30.69
C LYS A 212 -28.00 -22.41 -29.51
N GLY A 213 -27.49 -23.18 -28.55
CA GLY A 213 -28.27 -23.66 -27.41
C GLY A 213 -29.36 -24.65 -27.79
N TYR A 214 -30.03 -25.18 -26.77
CA TYR A 214 -31.26 -25.98 -26.94
C TYR A 214 -32.52 -25.08 -26.96
N ARG A 215 -32.43 -23.89 -26.36
CA ARG A 215 -33.48 -22.86 -26.34
C ARG A 215 -32.94 -21.55 -26.91
N LYS A 216 -33.83 -20.69 -27.41
CA LYS A 216 -33.45 -19.41 -28.06
C LYS A 216 -32.66 -18.49 -27.14
N GLU A 217 -32.96 -18.52 -25.84
CA GLU A 217 -32.29 -17.72 -24.81
C GLU A 217 -30.83 -18.11 -24.62
N GLN A 218 -30.47 -19.35 -24.96
CA GLN A 218 -29.11 -19.87 -24.88
C GLN A 218 -28.31 -19.59 -26.15
N ALA A 219 -28.92 -19.08 -27.21
CA ALA A 219 -28.21 -18.77 -28.45
C ALA A 219 -27.32 -17.53 -28.27
N GLY A 220 -26.00 -17.68 -28.44
CA GLY A 220 -25.09 -16.56 -28.27
C GLY A 220 -23.60 -16.88 -28.26
N VAL A 221 -22.81 -15.90 -27.83
CA VAL A 221 -21.35 -16.02 -27.70
C VAL A 221 -21.02 -16.47 -26.28
N TYR A 222 -20.44 -17.66 -26.17
CA TYR A 222 -19.98 -18.24 -24.92
C TYR A 222 -18.51 -17.93 -24.69
N VAL A 223 -18.18 -17.75 -23.42
CA VAL A 223 -16.87 -17.33 -22.95
C VAL A 223 -16.47 -18.30 -21.85
N GLN A 224 -15.42 -19.06 -22.10
CA GLN A 224 -14.75 -19.80 -21.05
C GLN A 224 -13.80 -18.85 -20.33
N THR A 225 -13.90 -18.80 -19.00
CA THR A 225 -13.06 -17.95 -18.16
C THR A 225 -12.39 -18.75 -17.04
N ASN A 226 -11.46 -18.11 -16.35
CA ASN A 226 -10.75 -18.68 -15.21
C ASN A 226 -11.67 -19.08 -14.03
N LEU A 227 -12.86 -18.51 -13.90
CA LEU A 227 -13.81 -18.83 -12.80
C LEU A 227 -15.00 -19.68 -13.24
N GLY A 228 -15.28 -19.72 -14.54
CA GLY A 228 -16.44 -20.44 -15.07
C GLY A 228 -16.92 -19.88 -16.39
N LYS A 229 -18.07 -20.37 -16.84
CA LYS A 229 -18.65 -20.02 -18.14
C LYS A 229 -19.67 -18.91 -18.02
N VAL A 230 -19.50 -17.89 -18.85
CA VAL A 230 -20.49 -16.82 -19.08
C VAL A 230 -20.83 -16.78 -20.57
N TYR A 231 -21.97 -16.22 -20.92
CA TYR A 231 -22.36 -16.05 -22.32
C TYR A 231 -23.22 -14.82 -22.53
N PHE A 232 -23.04 -14.16 -23.66
CA PHE A 232 -23.92 -13.10 -24.12
C PHE A 232 -25.08 -13.71 -24.92
N SER A 233 -26.30 -13.60 -24.41
CA SER A 233 -27.49 -14.09 -25.11
C SER A 233 -27.88 -13.14 -26.23
N THR A 234 -27.79 -13.59 -27.48
CA THR A 234 -28.23 -12.79 -28.65
C THR A 234 -29.75 -12.64 -28.73
N TYR A 235 -30.51 -13.48 -28.02
CA TYR A 235 -31.96 -13.33 -27.92
C TYR A 235 -32.34 -12.29 -26.86
N LYS A 236 -31.78 -12.40 -25.65
CA LYS A 236 -32.11 -11.50 -24.53
C LYS A 236 -31.36 -10.17 -24.53
N LYS A 237 -30.22 -10.10 -25.23
CA LYS A 237 -29.29 -8.97 -25.24
C LYS A 237 -28.67 -8.68 -23.88
N GLU A 238 -28.37 -9.73 -23.12
CA GLU A 238 -27.78 -9.63 -21.78
C GLU A 238 -26.73 -10.72 -21.53
N TRP A 239 -25.82 -10.45 -20.59
CA TRP A 239 -24.90 -11.45 -20.06
C TRP A 239 -25.63 -12.44 -19.15
N CYS A 240 -25.32 -13.73 -19.33
CA CYS A 240 -25.92 -14.83 -18.60
C CYS A 240 -24.85 -15.80 -18.10
N SER A 241 -25.11 -16.47 -16.98
CA SER A 241 -24.32 -17.62 -16.52
C SER A 241 -25.21 -18.61 -15.79
N PHE A 242 -24.82 -19.89 -15.85
CA PHE A 242 -25.39 -20.95 -15.02
C PHE A 242 -24.43 -21.37 -13.89
N GLN A 243 -23.22 -20.82 -13.89
CA GLN A 243 -22.12 -21.24 -13.01
C GLN A 243 -21.66 -20.13 -12.08
N LEU A 244 -21.88 -18.87 -12.45
CA LEU A 244 -21.40 -17.69 -11.74
C LEU A 244 -22.56 -16.79 -11.33
N ASP A 245 -22.43 -16.19 -10.14
CA ASP A 245 -23.26 -15.08 -9.72
C ASP A 245 -22.80 -13.79 -10.39
N LEU A 246 -23.47 -13.39 -11.47
CA LEU A 246 -23.11 -12.22 -12.27
C LEU A 246 -23.24 -10.89 -11.51
N THR A 247 -23.94 -10.85 -10.37
CA THR A 247 -23.98 -9.63 -9.53
C THR A 247 -22.61 -9.29 -8.96
N GLN A 248 -21.76 -10.32 -8.83
CA GLN A 248 -20.39 -10.23 -8.33
C GLN A 248 -19.35 -10.18 -9.45
N ILE A 249 -19.74 -10.06 -10.73
CA ILE A 249 -18.81 -10.05 -11.90
C ILE A 249 -18.79 -8.70 -12.63
N ASP A 250 -17.61 -8.21 -12.98
CA ASP A 250 -17.44 -6.99 -13.79
C ASP A 250 -17.77 -7.28 -15.26
N LEU A 251 -19.06 -7.19 -15.56
CA LEU A 251 -19.60 -7.42 -16.89
C LEU A 251 -19.16 -6.36 -17.90
N ASP A 252 -18.89 -5.12 -17.45
CA ASP A 252 -18.50 -4.03 -18.33
C ASP A 252 -17.05 -4.23 -18.82
N ALA A 253 -16.16 -4.66 -17.92
CA ALA A 253 -14.80 -5.05 -18.28
C ALA A 253 -14.77 -6.28 -19.18
N LEU A 254 -15.57 -7.31 -18.85
CA LEU A 254 -15.69 -8.52 -19.69
C LEU A 254 -16.17 -8.18 -21.10
N GLU A 255 -17.20 -7.34 -21.22
CA GLU A 255 -17.75 -6.94 -22.50
C GLU A 255 -16.71 -6.19 -23.34
N THR A 256 -16.03 -5.22 -22.72
CA THR A 256 -14.95 -4.46 -23.38
C THR A 256 -13.86 -5.39 -23.91
N ASP A 257 -13.40 -6.33 -23.10
CA ASP A 257 -12.36 -7.30 -23.50
C ASP A 257 -12.80 -8.17 -24.69
N ILE A 258 -14.07 -8.55 -24.75
CA ILE A 258 -14.63 -9.36 -25.85
C ILE A 258 -14.76 -8.55 -27.15
N LEU A 259 -15.28 -7.33 -27.05
CA LEU A 259 -15.42 -6.45 -28.21
C LEU A 259 -14.07 -6.16 -28.85
N VAL A 260 -13.06 -5.87 -28.03
CA VAL A 260 -11.67 -5.67 -28.48
C VAL A 260 -11.09 -6.95 -29.08
N ARG A 261 -11.24 -8.09 -28.40
CA ARG A 261 -10.65 -9.37 -28.85
C ARG A 261 -11.24 -9.88 -30.16
N LEU A 262 -12.53 -9.66 -30.38
CA LEU A 262 -13.21 -10.06 -31.62
C LEU A 262 -13.15 -8.97 -32.70
N GLY A 263 -12.68 -7.77 -32.38
CA GLY A 263 -12.63 -6.63 -33.29
C GLY A 263 -14.02 -6.18 -33.75
N ILE A 264 -15.02 -6.21 -32.86
CA ILE A 264 -16.43 -5.91 -33.18
C ILE A 264 -17.01 -4.85 -32.25
N THR A 265 -18.10 -4.24 -32.69
CA THR A 265 -18.93 -3.34 -31.87
C THR A 265 -20.00 -4.09 -31.07
N TYR A 266 -20.58 -3.43 -30.07
CA TYR A 266 -21.71 -3.98 -29.32
C TYR A 266 -22.92 -4.30 -30.22
N ASP A 267 -23.22 -3.47 -31.23
CA ASP A 267 -24.32 -3.74 -32.16
C ASP A 267 -24.10 -5.04 -32.95
N GLU A 268 -22.86 -5.30 -33.36
CA GLU A 268 -22.47 -6.54 -34.05
C GLU A 268 -22.53 -7.76 -33.12
N LEU A 269 -22.06 -7.63 -31.87
CA LEU A 269 -22.21 -8.65 -30.82
C LEU A 269 -23.70 -8.97 -30.57
N SER A 270 -24.53 -7.93 -30.49
CA SER A 270 -25.97 -8.07 -30.27
C SER A 270 -26.66 -8.84 -31.41
N LYS A 271 -26.17 -8.72 -32.66
CA LYS A 271 -26.71 -9.37 -33.87
C LYS A 271 -25.86 -10.56 -34.31
N MET A 272 -25.07 -11.13 -33.40
CA MET A 272 -24.15 -12.23 -33.70
C MET A 272 -24.91 -13.50 -34.10
N THR A 273 -24.38 -14.22 -35.08
CA THR A 273 -24.85 -15.55 -35.48
C THR A 273 -23.65 -16.47 -35.65
N GLU A 274 -23.87 -17.78 -35.60
CA GLU A 274 -22.82 -18.78 -35.82
C GLU A 274 -22.01 -18.51 -37.11
N LYS A 275 -22.71 -18.17 -38.20
CA LYS A 275 -22.07 -17.85 -39.49
C LYS A 275 -21.18 -16.60 -39.40
N LYS A 276 -21.61 -15.56 -38.68
CA LYS A 276 -20.83 -14.33 -38.49
C LYS A 276 -19.64 -14.57 -37.59
N TYR A 277 -19.82 -15.32 -36.50
CA TYR A 277 -18.76 -15.62 -35.55
C TYR A 277 -17.61 -16.40 -36.22
N HIS A 278 -17.92 -17.44 -36.99
CA HIS A 278 -16.91 -18.19 -37.74
C HIS A 278 -16.20 -17.36 -38.84
N LEU A 279 -16.79 -16.25 -39.29
CA LEU A 279 -16.11 -15.34 -40.20
C LEU A 279 -15.04 -14.52 -39.45
N LEU A 280 -15.27 -14.18 -38.18
CA LEU A 280 -14.31 -13.49 -37.33
C LEU A 280 -13.13 -14.39 -36.97
N GLU A 281 -13.37 -15.65 -36.60
CA GLU A 281 -12.30 -16.62 -36.29
C GLU A 281 -11.35 -16.89 -37.46
N LYS A 282 -11.81 -16.72 -38.71
CA LYS A 282 -10.97 -16.90 -39.90
C LYS A 282 -10.06 -15.70 -40.21
N ASN A 283 -10.36 -14.55 -39.61
CA ASN A 283 -9.68 -13.28 -39.86
C ASN A 283 -8.85 -12.80 -38.66
N ALA A 284 -8.84 -13.56 -37.55
CA ALA A 284 -8.07 -13.32 -36.33
C ALA A 284 -6.82 -14.22 -36.30
#